data_AF-A0A967YDL7-F1
#
_entry.id   AF-A0A967YDL7-F1
#
_cell.length_a   1.000
_cell.length_b   1.000
_cell.length_c   1.000
_cell.angle_alpha   90.00
_cell.angle_beta   90.00
_cell.angle_gamma   90.00
#
_symmetry.space_group_name_H-M   'P 1'
#
loop_
_entity.id
_entity.type
_entity.pdbx_description
1 polymer ?
#
loop_
_entity_poly.entity_id
_entity_poly.type
_entity_poly.pdbx_seq_one_letter_code
_entity_poly.pdbx_strand_id
1 'polypeptide(L)'
;MDKFLKLFITSGLLVLFSAALLAQSNFNTSLHKTRLGKNYWYGADTSITGAPAPGFESLVNVPIDNLGCVLCHPADNLNANGDPYPTPYPGADCVDCHATASPGMPVTEDDCMGCHGRQAKEIALGYSDVHRTAATPLKCWDCHPKEELHGDDGIMYNSMLEPGAIQADCQSCHDPLPSGHSQYDPHGGALHCDACHAQTVISCYNCHFESQIQAHIKRAKQPIHDFVILVNRAKDGKVGTATFQSLTHQGNAWAAFAPFHSHTITRQGRGCTDCHANMGGSIAAIDDYNADGVINFATWNTSDSTLSWLHGVVPFPEDYQSSFKMEFITYNSDPSDPPGPSKNWSPIGKNTWDGHQLFFATPLTSEQMQKLGMDTTFLAIDPGSKGEVPEGFRLEQNYPNPFNPSTTIDFHIPHTSI
;
A
#
# COMPACT_ATOMS: atom_id res chain seq x y z
N MET A 1 -15.27 13.71 58.49
CA MET A 1 -15.05 13.09 57.17
C MET A 1 -14.43 11.72 57.40
N ASP A 2 -15.23 10.68 57.18
CA ASP A 2 -14.96 9.29 57.59
C ASP A 2 -13.63 8.76 57.00
N LYS A 3 -12.88 7.96 57.77
CA LYS A 3 -11.64 7.31 57.30
C LYS A 3 -11.91 6.46 56.06
N PHE A 4 -13.11 5.88 55.95
CA PHE A 4 -13.56 5.15 54.76
C PHE A 4 -13.70 6.05 53.53
N LEU A 5 -14.28 7.24 53.67
CA LEU A 5 -14.43 8.19 52.56
C LEU A 5 -13.07 8.72 52.09
N LYS A 6 -12.14 8.99 53.02
CA LYS A 6 -10.76 9.35 52.67
C LYS A 6 -10.04 8.23 51.93
N LEU A 7 -10.12 6.99 52.43
CA LEU A 7 -9.49 5.83 51.79
C LEU A 7 -10.05 5.58 50.39
N PHE A 8 -11.38 5.67 50.23
CA PHE A 8 -12.05 5.50 48.94
C PHE A 8 -11.66 6.59 47.93
N ILE A 9 -11.59 7.85 48.36
CA ILE A 9 -11.13 8.97 47.53
C ILE A 9 -9.66 8.80 47.16
N THR A 10 -8.77 8.45 48.09
CA THR A 10 -7.35 8.23 47.79
C THR A 10 -7.12 7.03 46.87
N SER A 11 -7.81 5.92 47.08
CA SER A 11 -7.71 4.75 46.20
C SER A 11 -8.27 5.04 44.81
N GLY A 12 -9.39 5.77 44.71
CA GLY A 12 -9.94 6.22 43.44
C GLY A 12 -9.00 7.16 42.68
N LEU A 13 -8.38 8.13 43.37
CA LEU A 13 -7.35 9.01 42.81
C LEU A 13 -6.11 8.24 42.36
N LEU A 14 -5.65 7.25 43.13
CA LEU A 14 -4.50 6.42 42.77
C LEU A 14 -4.76 5.58 41.51
N VAL A 15 -5.96 5.01 41.40
CA VAL A 15 -6.39 4.23 40.22
C VAL A 15 -6.51 5.13 38.99
N LEU A 16 -7.14 6.30 39.12
CA LEU A 16 -7.27 7.27 38.02
C LEU A 16 -5.90 7.78 37.55
N PHE A 17 -5.00 8.08 38.47
CA PHE A 17 -3.64 8.54 38.15
C PHE A 17 -2.82 7.44 37.46
N SER A 18 -2.94 6.20 37.93
CA SER A 18 -2.27 5.04 37.32
C SER A 18 -2.80 4.78 35.90
N ALA A 19 -4.11 4.88 35.68
CA ALA A 19 -4.72 4.71 34.36
C ALA A 19 -4.27 5.78 33.36
N ALA A 20 -4.18 7.05 33.79
CA ALA A 20 -3.69 8.14 32.95
C ALA A 20 -2.20 8.00 32.59
N LEU A 21 -1.37 7.58 33.55
CA LEU A 21 0.05 7.30 33.30
C LEU A 21 0.26 6.15 32.31
N LEU A 22 -0.51 5.07 32.44
CA LEU A 22 -0.46 3.94 31.52
C LEU A 22 -0.91 4.33 30.10
N ALA A 23 -2.00 5.09 29.98
CA ALA A 23 -2.46 5.59 28.68
C ALA A 23 -1.39 6.46 27.99
N GLN A 24 -0.74 7.36 28.73
CA GLN A 24 0.33 8.20 28.19
C GLN A 24 1.57 7.38 27.80
N SER A 25 1.91 6.36 28.59
CA SER A 25 3.02 5.45 28.31
C SER A 25 2.79 4.67 27.01
N ASN A 26 1.60 4.13 26.82
CA ASN A 26 1.25 3.39 25.60
C ASN A 26 1.26 4.33 24.39
N PHE A 27 0.71 5.54 24.52
CA PHE A 27 0.69 6.49 23.41
C PHE A 27 2.10 6.82 22.94
N ASN A 28 3.07 6.91 23.86
CA ASN A 28 4.45 7.23 23.51
C ASN A 28 5.13 6.22 22.57
N THR A 29 4.65 4.97 22.50
CA THR A 29 5.17 3.95 21.57
C THR A 29 4.28 3.73 20.36
N SER A 30 3.11 4.36 20.31
CA SER A 30 2.16 4.24 19.19
C SER A 30 2.70 4.82 17.89
N LEU A 31 2.24 4.31 16.75
CA LEU A 31 2.56 4.86 15.43
C LEU A 31 2.06 6.29 15.24
N HIS A 32 0.98 6.69 15.91
CA HIS A 32 0.49 8.08 15.89
C HIS A 32 1.45 9.04 16.59
N LYS A 33 2.12 8.59 17.66
CA LYS A 33 3.18 9.36 18.32
C LYS A 33 4.47 9.38 17.51
N THR A 34 4.96 8.20 17.15
CA THR A 34 6.32 8.02 16.63
C THR A 34 6.42 8.38 15.14
N ARG A 35 5.33 8.16 14.38
CA ARG A 35 5.22 8.45 12.93
C ARG A 35 6.31 7.78 12.09
N LEU A 36 6.88 6.67 12.57
CA LEU A 36 8.05 6.01 11.98
C LEU A 36 7.84 5.49 10.55
N GLY A 37 6.60 5.20 10.16
CA GLY A 37 6.29 4.59 8.85
C GLY A 37 6.86 5.35 7.65
N LYS A 38 6.92 6.68 7.71
CA LYS A 38 7.52 7.47 6.61
C LYS A 38 9.03 7.29 6.53
N ASN A 39 9.70 7.24 7.68
CA ASN A 39 11.14 7.01 7.73
C ASN A 39 11.50 5.57 7.39
N TYR A 40 10.70 4.61 7.85
CA TYR A 40 10.83 3.20 7.45
C TYR A 40 10.77 3.02 5.93
N TRP A 41 9.84 3.72 5.28
CA TRP A 41 9.70 3.69 3.82
C TRP A 41 10.81 4.45 3.08
N TYR A 42 11.17 5.65 3.56
CA TYR A 42 12.01 6.59 2.84
C TYR A 42 13.52 6.37 3.05
N GLY A 43 13.95 6.05 4.27
CA GLY A 43 15.35 6.16 4.67
C GLY A 43 16.27 5.16 3.99
N ALA A 44 17.49 5.59 3.69
CA ALA A 44 18.50 4.80 2.98
C ALA A 44 19.22 3.81 3.90
N ASP A 45 19.45 4.19 5.16
CA ASP A 45 20.20 3.39 6.12
C ASP A 45 19.28 2.37 6.80
N THR A 46 19.31 1.13 6.30
CA THR A 46 18.52 0.02 6.84
C THR A 46 18.91 -0.38 8.26
N SER A 47 20.11 -0.01 8.73
CA SER A 47 20.51 -0.25 10.13
C SER A 47 19.82 0.72 11.10
N ILE A 48 19.39 1.89 10.60
CA ILE A 48 18.64 2.88 11.36
C ILE A 48 17.14 2.65 11.19
N THR A 49 16.67 2.43 9.95
CA THR A 49 15.23 2.29 9.69
C THR A 49 14.68 0.93 10.06
N GLY A 50 15.51 -0.12 10.07
CA GLY A 50 15.06 -1.50 10.21
C GLY A 50 14.37 -2.06 8.96
N ALA A 51 14.34 -1.32 7.85
CA ALA A 51 13.72 -1.76 6.60
C ALA A 51 14.55 -2.86 5.91
N PRO A 52 13.92 -3.81 5.19
CA PRO A 52 14.64 -4.87 4.48
C PRO A 52 15.47 -4.37 3.28
N ALA A 53 15.21 -3.16 2.79
CA ALA A 53 15.92 -2.55 1.67
C ALA A 53 15.99 -1.02 1.84
N PRO A 54 17.04 -0.36 1.30
CA PRO A 54 17.12 1.10 1.29
C PRO A 54 15.89 1.73 0.63
N GLY A 55 15.42 2.83 1.21
CA GLY A 55 14.34 3.63 0.67
C GLY A 55 14.79 4.67 -0.33
N PHE A 56 13.82 5.49 -0.77
CA PHE A 56 14.03 6.47 -1.83
C PHE A 56 15.15 7.48 -1.53
N GLU A 57 15.47 7.72 -0.26
CA GLU A 57 16.65 8.50 0.14
C GLU A 57 17.94 7.99 -0.53
N SER A 58 18.08 6.68 -0.76
CA SER A 58 19.28 6.10 -1.38
C SER A 58 19.48 6.55 -2.82
N LEU A 59 18.43 7.03 -3.49
CA LEU A 59 18.46 7.51 -4.87
C LEU A 59 18.66 9.03 -4.95
N VAL A 60 18.14 9.77 -3.96
CA VAL A 60 18.09 11.24 -4.01
C VAL A 60 19.06 11.93 -3.06
N ASN A 61 19.58 11.21 -2.06
CA ASN A 61 20.52 11.70 -1.05
C ASN A 61 20.02 12.98 -0.33
N VAL A 62 18.72 13.03 -0.01
CA VAL A 62 18.09 14.11 0.75
C VAL A 62 17.63 13.55 2.09
N PRO A 63 18.13 14.05 3.23
CA PRO A 63 17.65 13.62 4.54
C PRO A 63 16.16 13.83 4.71
N ILE A 64 15.48 12.89 5.37
CA ILE A 64 14.03 12.96 5.58
C ILE A 64 13.59 14.21 6.35
N ASP A 65 14.44 14.71 7.25
CA ASP A 65 14.20 15.92 8.05
C ASP A 65 14.11 17.20 7.20
N ASN A 66 14.60 17.17 5.95
CA ASN A 66 14.47 18.25 4.99
C ASN A 66 13.15 18.19 4.20
N LEU A 67 12.32 17.18 4.42
CA LEU A 67 11.07 16.98 3.69
C LEU A 67 9.88 17.41 4.52
N GLY A 68 8.99 18.18 3.92
CA GLY A 68 7.71 18.53 4.55
C GLY A 68 6.82 17.31 4.86
N CYS A 69 7.14 16.13 4.33
CA CYS A 69 6.37 14.93 4.60
C CYS A 69 6.54 14.41 6.04
N VAL A 70 7.59 14.75 6.81
CA VAL A 70 7.67 14.37 8.24
C VAL A 70 6.72 15.16 9.12
N LEU A 71 6.23 16.31 8.62
CA LEU A 71 5.20 17.11 9.25
C LEU A 71 3.83 16.52 8.88
N CYS A 72 3.08 16.04 9.88
CA CYS A 72 1.76 15.43 9.70
C CYS A 72 0.64 16.31 10.29
N HIS A 73 0.69 17.62 10.11
CA HIS A 73 -0.47 18.45 10.47
C HIS A 73 -1.57 18.32 9.41
N PRO A 74 -2.84 18.43 9.82
CA PRO A 74 -3.94 18.72 8.92
C PRO A 74 -3.63 19.84 7.94
N ALA A 75 -4.23 19.79 6.75
CA ALA A 75 -3.95 20.74 5.68
C ALA A 75 -4.33 22.20 6.01
N ASP A 76 -5.27 22.40 6.93
CA ASP A 76 -5.66 23.71 7.46
C ASP A 76 -4.73 24.21 8.58
N ASN A 77 -3.79 23.38 9.02
CA ASN A 77 -2.84 23.63 10.10
C ASN A 77 -3.52 23.92 11.46
N LEU A 78 -4.70 23.36 11.70
CA LEU A 78 -5.42 23.46 12.97
C LEU A 78 -5.39 22.14 13.74
N ASN A 79 -5.34 22.21 15.07
CA ASN A 79 -5.52 21.07 15.95
C ASN A 79 -7.01 20.80 16.23
N ALA A 80 -7.34 19.77 17.01
CA ALA A 80 -8.73 19.39 17.30
C ALA A 80 -9.50 20.43 18.15
N ASN A 81 -8.81 21.43 18.73
CA ASN A 81 -9.47 22.59 19.36
C ASN A 81 -9.76 23.74 18.36
N GLY A 82 -9.29 23.63 17.12
CA GLY A 82 -9.35 24.70 16.12
C GLY A 82 -8.22 25.74 16.25
N ASP A 83 -7.20 25.46 17.06
CA ASP A 83 -6.07 26.36 17.25
C ASP A 83 -4.93 26.02 16.26
N PRO A 84 -4.20 27.03 15.74
CA PRO A 84 -3.02 26.79 14.92
C PRO A 84 -1.91 26.06 15.68
N TYR A 85 -1.19 25.16 15.01
CA TYR A 85 -0.01 24.52 15.61
C TYR A 85 1.12 25.52 15.88
N PRO A 86 1.83 25.42 17.02
CA PRO A 86 3.01 26.23 17.30
C PRO A 86 4.14 25.92 16.32
N THR A 87 5.02 26.91 16.11
CA THR A 87 6.22 26.79 15.28
C THR A 87 7.47 26.98 16.14
N PRO A 88 8.38 25.99 16.25
CA PRO A 88 8.34 24.67 15.60
C PRO A 88 7.26 23.76 16.21
N TYR A 89 6.79 22.78 15.44
CA TYR A 89 5.84 21.80 15.94
C TYR A 89 6.47 20.90 17.03
N PRO A 90 5.83 20.76 18.21
CA PRO A 90 6.39 20.01 19.34
C PRO A 90 6.34 18.49 19.18
N GLY A 91 5.78 17.97 18.08
CA GLY A 91 5.52 16.55 17.90
C GLY A 91 4.08 16.17 18.23
N ALA A 92 3.73 14.92 17.93
CA ALA A 92 2.38 14.43 18.09
C ALA A 92 1.90 14.47 19.55
N ASP A 93 0.68 14.92 19.77
CA ASP A 93 0.10 15.02 21.12
C ASP A 93 -1.42 14.80 21.11
N CYS A 94 -2.02 14.66 22.29
CA CYS A 94 -3.44 14.37 22.46
C CYS A 94 -4.35 15.35 21.69
N VAL A 95 -3.95 16.63 21.62
CA VAL A 95 -4.72 17.69 20.95
C VAL A 95 -4.74 17.56 19.42
N ASP A 96 -3.90 16.68 18.85
CA ASP A 96 -3.96 16.38 17.41
C ASP A 96 -5.26 15.68 17.04
N CYS A 97 -5.89 14.96 17.98
CA CYS A 97 -7.11 14.18 17.75
C CYS A 97 -8.25 14.54 18.70
N HIS A 98 -7.93 14.92 19.95
CA HIS A 98 -8.91 15.21 20.97
C HIS A 98 -9.14 16.72 21.09
N ALA A 99 -10.40 17.15 21.05
CA ALA A 99 -10.77 18.51 21.41
C ALA A 99 -10.63 18.71 22.94
N THR A 100 -9.39 18.87 23.42
CA THR A 100 -9.03 18.92 24.84
C THR A 100 -9.66 20.09 25.60
N ALA A 101 -10.09 21.14 24.90
CA ALA A 101 -10.84 22.25 25.49
C ALA A 101 -12.31 21.91 25.78
N SER A 102 -12.82 20.78 25.26
CA SER A 102 -14.22 20.36 25.41
C SER A 102 -14.37 19.24 26.45
N PRO A 103 -15.46 19.25 27.26
CA PRO A 103 -15.76 18.16 28.17
C PRO A 103 -15.86 16.82 27.42
N GLY A 104 -15.19 15.80 27.94
CA GLY A 104 -15.16 14.47 27.33
C GLY A 104 -14.16 14.29 26.20
N MET A 105 -13.40 15.33 25.83
CA MET A 105 -12.32 15.25 24.83
C MET A 105 -12.75 14.52 23.55
N PRO A 106 -13.83 14.97 22.89
CA PRO A 106 -14.40 14.27 21.76
C PRO A 106 -13.42 14.18 20.59
N VAL A 107 -13.61 13.15 19.78
CA VAL A 107 -12.91 12.90 18.51
C VAL A 107 -13.97 12.75 17.41
N THR A 108 -13.68 13.32 16.25
CA THR A 108 -14.50 13.25 15.04
C THR A 108 -13.75 12.49 13.93
N GLU A 109 -14.47 12.05 12.89
CA GLU A 109 -13.80 11.42 11.75
C GLU A 109 -12.93 12.43 10.97
N ASP A 110 -13.27 13.72 11.01
CA ASP A 110 -12.48 14.78 10.37
C ASP A 110 -11.10 14.93 11.01
N ASP A 111 -10.98 14.69 12.33
CA ASP A 111 -9.69 14.70 13.04
C ASP A 111 -8.75 13.60 12.48
N CYS A 112 -9.28 12.42 12.18
CA CYS A 112 -8.54 11.34 11.52
C CYS A 112 -8.14 11.75 10.09
N MET A 113 -9.10 12.30 9.36
CA MET A 113 -9.00 12.53 7.91
C MET A 113 -8.12 13.72 7.54
N GLY A 114 -7.90 14.66 8.48
CA GLY A 114 -6.90 15.70 8.36
C GLY A 114 -5.49 15.13 8.10
N CYS A 115 -5.17 13.99 8.71
CA CYS A 115 -3.88 13.30 8.53
C CYS A 115 -3.97 12.15 7.52
N HIS A 116 -5.05 11.36 7.57
CA HIS A 116 -5.32 10.25 6.66
C HIS A 116 -5.87 10.74 5.31
N GLY A 117 -5.20 11.73 4.69
CA GLY A 117 -5.67 12.39 3.48
C GLY A 117 -5.85 11.47 2.27
N ARG A 118 -5.11 10.35 2.19
CA ARG A 118 -5.37 9.31 1.17
C ARG A 118 -6.75 8.67 1.37
N GLN A 119 -7.14 8.44 2.62
CA GLN A 119 -8.46 7.93 2.98
C GLN A 119 -9.56 8.96 2.66
N ALA A 120 -9.31 10.24 2.95
CA ALA A 120 -10.21 11.33 2.56
C ALA A 120 -10.42 11.40 1.05
N LYS A 121 -9.37 11.21 0.25
CA LYS A 121 -9.50 11.13 -1.20
C LYS A 121 -10.26 9.89 -1.64
N GLU A 122 -10.00 8.72 -1.06
CA GLU A 122 -10.72 7.49 -1.39
C GLU A 122 -12.23 7.61 -1.15
N ILE A 123 -12.65 8.11 0.01
CA ILE A 123 -14.07 8.31 0.34
C ILE A 123 -14.71 9.32 -0.63
N ALA A 124 -14.00 10.38 -0.99
CA ALA A 124 -14.48 11.41 -1.92
C ALA A 124 -14.65 10.91 -3.37
N LEU A 125 -14.13 9.72 -3.72
CA LEU A 125 -14.39 9.09 -5.03
C LEU A 125 -15.84 8.60 -5.16
N GLY A 126 -16.57 8.45 -4.05
CA GLY A 126 -18.00 8.13 -4.06
C GLY A 126 -18.33 6.64 -4.24
N TYR A 127 -17.36 5.74 -4.06
CA TYR A 127 -17.65 4.31 -4.03
C TYR A 127 -18.57 3.94 -2.87
N SER A 128 -19.39 2.92 -3.11
CA SER A 128 -20.22 2.34 -2.07
C SER A 128 -19.35 1.76 -0.94
N ASP A 129 -19.84 1.76 0.29
CA ASP A 129 -19.21 0.99 1.36
C ASP A 129 -20.30 0.51 2.32
N VAL A 130 -20.37 -0.80 2.50
CA VAL A 130 -21.46 -1.44 3.27
C VAL A 130 -21.41 -1.08 4.76
N HIS A 131 -20.25 -0.70 5.29
CA HIS A 131 -20.07 -0.31 6.68
C HIS A 131 -20.40 1.17 6.89
N ARG A 132 -20.01 2.06 5.96
CA ARG A 132 -20.41 3.48 6.00
C ARG A 132 -21.90 3.70 5.72
N THR A 133 -22.50 2.85 4.91
CA THR A 133 -23.91 2.97 4.49
C THR A 133 -24.87 2.07 5.29
N ALA A 134 -24.36 1.39 6.32
CA ALA A 134 -25.18 0.58 7.21
C ALA A 134 -26.26 1.41 7.93
N ALA A 135 -27.31 0.75 8.43
CA ALA A 135 -28.36 1.42 9.21
C ALA A 135 -27.81 2.14 10.45
N THR A 136 -26.70 1.63 10.99
CA THR A 136 -25.84 2.32 11.96
C THR A 136 -24.45 2.40 11.34
N PRO A 137 -24.10 3.53 10.69
CA PRO A 137 -22.80 3.69 10.04
C PRO A 137 -21.65 3.45 11.02
N LEU A 138 -20.68 2.63 10.60
CA LEU A 138 -19.43 2.47 11.34
C LEU A 138 -18.51 3.66 11.09
N LYS A 139 -17.84 4.10 12.15
CA LYS A 139 -16.79 5.11 12.16
C LYS A 139 -15.42 4.46 12.19
N CYS A 140 -14.35 5.23 12.02
CA CYS A 140 -12.98 4.72 11.98
C CYS A 140 -12.67 3.80 13.17
N TRP A 141 -12.96 4.25 14.39
CA TRP A 141 -12.66 3.51 15.63
C TRP A 141 -13.60 2.34 15.93
N ASP A 142 -14.66 2.13 15.13
CA ASP A 142 -15.48 0.92 15.26
C ASP A 142 -14.77 -0.29 14.62
N CYS A 143 -13.87 -0.05 13.67
CA CYS A 143 -12.97 -1.06 13.10
C CYS A 143 -11.57 -1.02 13.74
N HIS A 144 -11.05 0.18 14.01
CA HIS A 144 -9.71 0.42 14.56
C HIS A 144 -9.75 0.49 16.10
N PRO A 145 -9.31 -0.56 16.82
CA PRO A 145 -9.34 -0.60 18.28
C PRO A 145 -8.35 0.40 18.91
N LYS A 146 -8.58 0.70 20.20
CA LYS A 146 -7.81 1.70 20.94
C LYS A 146 -6.31 1.41 20.98
N GLU A 147 -5.90 0.15 20.91
CA GLU A 147 -4.51 -0.29 20.95
C GLU A 147 -3.74 0.15 19.70
N GLU A 148 -4.42 0.27 18.55
CA GLU A 148 -3.81 0.84 17.33
C GLU A 148 -3.66 2.36 17.41
N LEU A 149 -4.64 3.00 18.03
CA LEU A 149 -4.70 4.46 18.13
C LEU A 149 -3.74 4.98 19.21
N HIS A 150 -3.76 4.34 20.37
CA HIS A 150 -3.05 4.75 21.58
C HIS A 150 -1.85 3.87 21.93
N GLY A 151 -1.51 2.84 21.13
CA GLY A 151 -0.38 1.95 21.40
C GLY A 151 -0.77 0.69 22.18
N ASP A 152 0.00 -0.37 21.93
CA ASP A 152 -0.25 -1.75 22.38
C ASP A 152 0.77 -2.15 23.45
N ASP A 153 0.56 -1.67 24.68
CA ASP A 153 1.34 -2.00 25.89
C ASP A 153 2.87 -1.89 25.72
N GLY A 154 3.32 -0.81 25.07
CA GLY A 154 4.73 -0.47 24.93
C GLY A 154 5.43 -1.12 23.73
N ILE A 155 4.69 -1.87 22.89
CA ILE A 155 5.22 -2.34 21.61
C ILE A 155 5.36 -1.14 20.67
N MET A 156 6.54 -1.01 20.08
CA MET A 156 6.84 -0.01 19.06
C MET A 156 6.93 -0.70 17.70
N TYR A 157 6.17 -0.17 16.75
CA TYR A 157 6.19 -0.59 15.36
C TYR A 157 6.88 0.46 14.50
N ASN A 158 7.61 0.02 13.48
CA ASN A 158 8.16 0.85 12.43
C ASN A 158 7.14 1.16 11.32
N SER A 159 6.16 0.27 11.10
CA SER A 159 5.17 0.39 10.03
C SER A 159 3.79 -0.11 10.45
N MET A 160 2.72 0.50 9.92
CA MET A 160 1.35 0.01 10.08
C MET A 160 1.11 -1.38 9.45
N LEU A 161 2.03 -1.83 8.60
CA LEU A 161 1.96 -3.12 7.92
C LEU A 161 2.70 -4.24 8.67
N GLU A 162 3.38 -3.93 9.77
CA GLU A 162 3.96 -4.96 10.63
C GLU A 162 2.85 -5.80 11.30
N PRO A 163 3.06 -7.11 11.46
CA PRO A 163 2.12 -7.96 12.18
C PRO A 163 1.81 -7.39 13.58
N GLY A 164 0.52 -7.20 13.88
CA GLY A 164 0.05 -6.65 15.16
C GLY A 164 -0.13 -5.14 15.19
N ALA A 165 0.51 -4.38 14.28
CA ALA A 165 0.40 -2.91 14.24
C ALA A 165 -1.02 -2.44 13.91
N ILE A 166 -1.69 -3.14 13.00
CA ILE A 166 -3.12 -3.00 12.70
C ILE A 166 -3.80 -4.37 12.91
N GLN A 167 -4.74 -4.38 13.83
CA GLN A 167 -5.59 -5.46 14.31
C GLN A 167 -7.00 -5.43 13.68
N ALA A 168 -7.42 -4.31 13.08
CA ALA A 168 -8.66 -4.19 12.31
C ALA A 168 -8.71 -5.31 11.24
N ASP A 169 -9.72 -6.17 11.35
CA ASP A 169 -9.87 -7.36 10.52
C ASP A 169 -11.34 -7.69 10.34
N CYS A 170 -11.71 -8.19 9.15
CA CYS A 170 -13.09 -8.55 8.84
C CYS A 170 -13.61 -9.64 9.80
N GLN A 171 -12.76 -10.59 10.18
CA GLN A 171 -13.14 -11.72 11.02
C GLN A 171 -13.43 -11.32 12.47
N SER A 172 -13.02 -10.13 12.91
CA SER A 172 -13.37 -9.59 14.24
C SER A 172 -14.87 -9.36 14.41
N CYS A 173 -15.61 -9.15 13.32
CA CYS A 173 -17.07 -9.00 13.30
C CYS A 173 -17.79 -10.12 12.52
N HIS A 174 -17.10 -10.74 11.56
CA HIS A 174 -17.64 -11.78 10.68
C HIS A 174 -17.12 -13.19 11.06
N ASP A 175 -17.32 -13.58 12.31
CA ASP A 175 -17.06 -14.95 12.79
C ASP A 175 -18.26 -15.47 13.61
N PRO A 176 -19.01 -16.48 13.14
CA PRO A 176 -18.77 -17.25 11.92
C PRO A 176 -19.08 -16.45 10.64
N LEU A 177 -18.43 -16.85 9.54
CA LEU A 177 -18.74 -16.33 8.22
C LEU A 177 -20.21 -16.60 7.83
N PRO A 178 -20.83 -15.76 6.97
CA PRO A 178 -22.20 -15.97 6.52
C PRO A 178 -22.44 -17.37 5.93
N SER A 179 -23.62 -17.93 6.21
CA SER A 179 -24.03 -19.23 5.67
C SER A 179 -23.91 -19.26 4.14
N GLY A 180 -23.23 -20.26 3.60
CA GLY A 180 -23.00 -20.41 2.17
C GLY A 180 -21.75 -19.69 1.64
N HIS A 181 -20.97 -18.97 2.48
CA HIS A 181 -19.73 -18.32 2.05
C HIS A 181 -18.79 -19.27 1.30
N SER A 182 -18.61 -20.51 1.79
CA SER A 182 -17.77 -21.54 1.15
C SER A 182 -18.25 -21.99 -0.23
N GLN A 183 -19.50 -21.67 -0.62
CA GLN A 183 -19.99 -21.93 -1.98
C GLN A 183 -19.52 -20.86 -2.98
N TYR A 184 -19.22 -19.65 -2.48
CA TYR A 184 -18.75 -18.51 -3.26
C TYR A 184 -17.23 -18.33 -3.17
N ASP A 185 -16.61 -18.82 -2.10
CA ASP A 185 -15.16 -18.87 -1.93
C ASP A 185 -14.64 -20.34 -1.96
N PRO A 186 -14.24 -20.84 -3.14
CA PRO A 186 -13.64 -22.17 -3.28
C PRO A 186 -12.15 -22.20 -2.88
N HIS A 187 -11.55 -21.08 -2.45
CA HIS A 187 -10.09 -20.98 -2.27
C HIS A 187 -9.59 -21.52 -0.93
N GLY A 188 -10.48 -22.08 -0.10
CA GLY A 188 -10.09 -22.73 1.15
C GLY A 188 -9.37 -21.80 2.14
N GLY A 189 -9.70 -20.50 2.12
CA GLY A 189 -9.07 -19.49 2.98
C GLY A 189 -7.72 -18.95 2.49
N ALA A 190 -7.29 -19.30 1.27
CA ALA A 190 -6.06 -18.78 0.66
C ALA A 190 -6.16 -17.30 0.25
N LEU A 191 -7.38 -16.77 0.08
CA LEU A 191 -7.62 -15.35 -0.17
C LEU A 191 -7.94 -14.63 1.14
N HIS A 192 -7.42 -13.41 1.28
CA HIS A 192 -7.90 -12.47 2.28
C HIS A 192 -9.19 -11.81 1.79
N CYS A 193 -10.06 -11.37 2.70
CA CYS A 193 -11.40 -10.86 2.37
C CYS A 193 -11.36 -9.66 1.39
N ASP A 194 -10.32 -8.82 1.47
CA ASP A 194 -10.14 -7.66 0.59
C ASP A 194 -9.94 -8.03 -0.90
N ALA A 195 -9.35 -9.19 -1.21
CA ALA A 195 -9.16 -9.65 -2.58
C ALA A 195 -10.49 -9.71 -3.35
N CYS A 196 -11.56 -10.12 -2.67
CA CYS A 196 -12.91 -10.18 -3.22
C CYS A 196 -13.70 -8.91 -2.92
N HIS A 197 -13.71 -8.43 -1.67
CA HIS A 197 -14.71 -7.47 -1.21
C HIS A 197 -14.33 -5.99 -1.39
N ALA A 198 -13.05 -5.65 -1.51
CA ALA A 198 -12.62 -4.26 -1.76
C ALA A 198 -12.89 -3.89 -3.22
N GLN A 199 -13.60 -2.79 -3.51
CA GLN A 199 -13.89 -2.38 -4.90
C GLN A 199 -12.65 -1.91 -5.64
N THR A 200 -11.81 -1.12 -4.98
CA THR A 200 -10.60 -0.56 -5.58
C THR A 200 -9.59 -0.16 -4.52
N VAL A 201 -8.32 -0.05 -4.89
CA VAL A 201 -7.32 0.71 -4.14
C VAL A 201 -7.11 2.07 -4.78
N ILE A 202 -6.66 3.03 -3.98
CA ILE A 202 -6.24 4.35 -4.47
C ILE A 202 -4.71 4.46 -4.48
N SER A 203 -4.16 5.08 -5.53
CA SER A 203 -2.75 5.47 -5.61
C SER A 203 -2.64 6.90 -6.11
N CYS A 204 -1.70 7.68 -5.58
CA CYS A 204 -1.38 8.99 -6.14
C CYS A 204 -0.25 8.80 -7.16
N TYR A 205 -0.58 8.91 -8.44
CA TYR A 205 0.37 8.60 -9.50
C TYR A 205 1.44 9.68 -9.63
N ASN A 206 2.69 9.23 -9.54
CA ASN A 206 3.89 9.97 -9.89
C ASN A 206 4.06 11.29 -9.15
N CYS A 207 4.45 11.22 -7.89
CA CYS A 207 4.81 12.39 -7.10
C CYS A 207 6.08 13.06 -7.64
N HIS A 208 5.99 14.36 -7.94
CA HIS A 208 7.10 15.21 -8.31
C HIS A 208 7.87 15.63 -7.06
N PHE A 209 9.03 15.02 -6.83
CA PHE A 209 9.73 15.12 -5.56
C PHE A 209 10.43 16.46 -5.34
N GLU A 210 10.78 17.16 -6.42
CA GLU A 210 11.33 18.52 -6.39
C GLU A 210 10.36 19.48 -5.67
N SER A 211 9.05 19.34 -5.89
CA SER A 211 8.04 20.13 -5.16
C SER A 211 8.02 19.84 -3.66
N GLN A 212 8.32 18.60 -3.24
CA GLN A 212 8.44 18.24 -1.83
C GLN A 212 9.69 18.84 -1.17
N ILE A 213 10.83 18.80 -1.87
CA ILE A 213 12.10 19.30 -1.36
C ILE A 213 12.07 20.84 -1.28
N GLN A 214 11.67 21.50 -2.37
CA GLN A 214 11.86 22.95 -2.52
C GLN A 214 10.74 23.77 -1.87
N ALA A 215 9.51 23.26 -1.91
CA ALA A 215 8.32 24.02 -1.49
C ALA A 215 7.45 23.26 -0.47
N HIS A 216 7.81 22.04 -0.10
CA HIS A 216 7.02 21.17 0.77
C HIS A 216 5.60 20.87 0.24
N ILE A 217 5.40 20.92 -1.08
CA ILE A 217 4.09 20.75 -1.74
C ILE A 217 3.95 19.32 -2.27
N LYS A 218 2.92 18.60 -1.81
CA LYS A 218 2.63 17.24 -2.29
C LYS A 218 2.03 17.34 -3.68
N ARG A 219 2.79 16.96 -4.71
CA ARG A 219 2.38 17.11 -6.11
C ARG A 219 2.44 15.78 -6.85
N ALA A 220 1.32 15.07 -6.88
CA ALA A 220 1.13 13.96 -7.81
C ALA A 220 0.45 14.47 -9.10
N LYS A 221 0.51 13.69 -10.19
CA LYS A 221 -0.26 14.00 -11.41
C LYS A 221 -1.75 13.96 -11.14
N GLN A 222 -2.21 12.87 -10.53
CA GLN A 222 -3.58 12.67 -10.07
C GLN A 222 -3.68 11.43 -9.17
N PRO A 223 -4.73 11.33 -8.32
CA PRO A 223 -5.17 10.04 -7.81
C PRO A 223 -5.65 9.15 -8.96
N ILE A 224 -5.31 7.87 -8.90
CA ILE A 224 -5.83 6.81 -9.77
C ILE A 224 -6.50 5.73 -8.91
N HIS A 225 -7.48 5.06 -9.50
CA HIS A 225 -8.38 4.11 -8.85
C HIS A 225 -8.97 3.16 -9.91
N ASP A 226 -10.00 2.40 -9.57
CA ASP A 226 -10.63 1.32 -10.36
C ASP A 226 -9.73 0.11 -10.63
N PHE A 227 -8.69 -0.10 -9.82
CA PHE A 227 -7.87 -1.31 -9.84
C PHE A 227 -7.65 -1.89 -8.45
N VAL A 228 -7.19 -3.14 -8.40
CA VAL A 228 -6.53 -3.75 -7.23
C VAL A 228 -5.30 -4.51 -7.72
N ILE A 229 -4.17 -4.38 -7.04
CA ILE A 229 -3.00 -5.25 -7.29
C ILE A 229 -3.12 -6.45 -6.37
N LEU A 230 -2.94 -7.67 -6.87
CA LEU A 230 -2.94 -8.87 -6.04
C LEU A 230 -1.52 -9.29 -5.68
N VAL A 231 -1.26 -9.47 -4.39
CA VAL A 231 0.03 -9.91 -3.83
C VAL A 231 -0.19 -10.94 -2.73
N ASN A 232 0.83 -11.72 -2.41
CA ASN A 232 0.85 -12.53 -1.19
C ASN A 232 1.25 -11.66 0.00
N ARG A 233 0.39 -11.53 1.00
CA ARG A 233 0.63 -10.72 2.20
C ARG A 233 1.58 -11.45 3.16
N ALA A 234 2.60 -10.76 3.65
CA ALA A 234 3.52 -11.34 4.63
C ALA A 234 2.85 -11.59 6.00
N LYS A 235 1.80 -10.82 6.34
CA LYS A 235 1.08 -10.91 7.63
C LYS A 235 0.44 -12.28 7.86
N ASP A 236 -0.14 -12.89 6.83
CA ASP A 236 -0.99 -14.08 6.93
C ASP A 236 -0.76 -15.10 5.80
N GLY A 237 0.11 -14.81 4.84
CA GLY A 237 0.38 -15.65 3.68
C GLY A 237 -0.77 -15.71 2.66
N LYS A 238 -1.83 -14.92 2.85
CA LYS A 238 -3.01 -14.92 1.97
C LYS A 238 -2.80 -13.97 0.80
N VAL A 239 -3.45 -14.26 -0.32
CA VAL A 239 -3.55 -13.31 -1.43
C VAL A 239 -4.51 -12.19 -1.03
N GLY A 240 -4.04 -10.94 -1.08
CA GLY A 240 -4.85 -9.77 -0.77
C GLY A 240 -4.51 -8.60 -1.67
N THR A 241 -5.14 -7.46 -1.40
CA THR A 241 -4.95 -6.25 -2.20
C THR A 241 -3.71 -5.46 -1.81
N ALA A 242 -3.04 -4.91 -2.81
CA ALA A 242 -1.93 -3.98 -2.70
C ALA A 242 -2.21 -2.70 -3.49
N THR A 243 -1.51 -1.64 -3.10
CA THR A 243 -1.38 -0.40 -3.88
C THR A 243 0.10 -0.09 -4.08
N PHE A 244 0.38 1.04 -4.69
CA PHE A 244 1.73 1.54 -4.83
C PHE A 244 1.85 3.03 -4.52
N GLN A 245 3.07 3.52 -4.52
CA GLN A 245 3.40 4.93 -4.61
C GLN A 245 4.57 5.09 -5.57
N SER A 246 4.43 5.93 -6.58
CA SER A 246 5.48 6.24 -7.54
C SER A 246 5.95 7.68 -7.42
N LEU A 247 7.25 7.90 -7.62
CA LEU A 247 7.89 9.22 -7.56
C LEU A 247 8.90 9.40 -8.68
N THR A 248 9.17 10.66 -9.03
CA THR A 248 10.29 11.05 -9.88
C THR A 248 11.11 12.16 -9.23
N HIS A 249 12.42 12.13 -9.49
CA HIS A 249 13.35 13.18 -9.08
C HIS A 249 14.55 13.23 -10.04
N GLN A 250 14.81 14.38 -10.66
CA GLN A 250 15.95 14.61 -11.55
C GLN A 250 16.12 13.53 -12.65
N GLY A 251 15.01 13.06 -13.21
CA GLY A 251 14.99 12.00 -14.23
C GLY A 251 15.14 10.58 -13.69
N ASN A 252 15.24 10.40 -12.38
CA ASN A 252 15.14 9.10 -11.73
C ASN A 252 13.69 8.76 -11.40
N ALA A 253 13.35 7.47 -11.46
CA ALA A 253 12.04 6.89 -11.17
C ALA A 253 12.13 5.94 -9.98
N TRP A 254 11.11 5.99 -9.12
CA TRP A 254 10.95 5.10 -7.98
C TRP A 254 9.52 4.58 -7.86
N ALA A 255 9.38 3.33 -7.44
CA ALA A 255 8.08 2.75 -7.10
C ALA A 255 8.16 1.91 -5.82
N ALA A 256 7.20 2.08 -4.92
CA ALA A 256 7.03 1.22 -3.76
C ALA A 256 5.66 0.56 -3.80
N PHE A 257 5.62 -0.75 -3.65
CA PHE A 257 4.41 -1.57 -3.61
C PHE A 257 4.24 -2.14 -2.20
N ALA A 258 3.01 -2.16 -1.70
CA ALA A 258 2.70 -2.72 -0.40
C ALA A 258 1.22 -3.09 -0.28
N PRO A 259 0.86 -4.03 0.62
CA PRO A 259 -0.53 -4.31 0.97
C PRO A 259 -1.28 -3.02 1.32
N PHE A 260 -2.54 -2.96 0.87
CA PHE A 260 -3.42 -1.83 1.11
C PHE A 260 -4.81 -2.34 1.42
N HIS A 261 -5.31 -1.99 2.59
CA HIS A 261 -6.69 -2.25 2.96
C HIS A 261 -7.55 -1.06 2.53
N SER A 262 -8.36 -1.27 1.50
CA SER A 262 -9.29 -0.25 1.00
C SER A 262 -10.48 -0.11 1.93
N HIS A 263 -10.99 1.11 2.11
CA HIS A 263 -12.26 1.35 2.79
C HIS A 263 -13.36 1.55 1.74
N THR A 264 -13.43 0.69 0.74
CA THR A 264 -14.52 0.67 -0.23
C THR A 264 -15.07 -0.75 -0.35
N ILE A 265 -15.73 -1.21 0.71
CA ILE A 265 -16.12 -2.62 0.86
C ILE A 265 -17.53 -2.88 0.33
N THR A 266 -17.68 -3.91 -0.51
CA THR A 266 -18.97 -4.38 -1.03
C THR A 266 -19.42 -5.69 -0.42
N ARG A 267 -20.74 -5.88 -0.38
CA ARG A 267 -21.34 -7.14 0.09
C ARG A 267 -21.06 -8.30 -0.86
N GLN A 268 -21.16 -8.06 -2.16
CA GLN A 268 -21.10 -9.11 -3.18
C GLN A 268 -19.67 -9.58 -3.42
N GLY A 269 -18.71 -8.65 -3.38
CA GLY A 269 -17.35 -8.91 -3.84
C GLY A 269 -17.27 -9.23 -5.34
N ARG A 270 -16.05 -9.51 -5.80
CA ARG A 270 -15.76 -9.94 -7.18
C ARG A 270 -16.25 -11.37 -7.46
N GLY A 271 -16.76 -11.58 -8.66
CA GLY A 271 -17.04 -12.90 -9.20
C GLY A 271 -15.79 -13.55 -9.81
N CYS A 272 -15.85 -14.85 -10.09
CA CYS A 272 -14.69 -15.60 -10.59
C CYS A 272 -14.11 -15.00 -11.88
N THR A 273 -14.96 -14.58 -12.82
CA THR A 273 -14.55 -14.00 -14.11
C THR A 273 -13.93 -12.62 -14.00
N ASP A 274 -14.01 -11.96 -12.84
CA ASP A 274 -13.33 -10.68 -12.60
C ASP A 274 -11.82 -10.88 -12.34
N CYS A 275 -11.41 -12.12 -12.02
CA CYS A 275 -10.02 -12.49 -11.72
C CYS A 275 -9.45 -13.58 -12.64
N HIS A 276 -10.29 -14.55 -13.05
CA HIS A 276 -9.86 -15.77 -13.73
C HIS A 276 -10.14 -15.71 -15.24
N ALA A 277 -9.10 -15.41 -16.03
CA ALA A 277 -9.17 -15.44 -17.49
C ALA A 277 -9.47 -16.85 -18.02
N ASN A 278 -8.91 -17.88 -17.38
CA ASN A 278 -9.17 -19.29 -17.71
C ASN A 278 -10.61 -19.76 -17.40
N MET A 279 -11.44 -18.93 -16.77
CA MET A 279 -12.87 -19.16 -16.54
C MET A 279 -13.76 -18.32 -17.45
N GLY A 280 -13.20 -17.69 -18.49
CA GLY A 280 -13.92 -16.84 -19.43
C GLY A 280 -13.97 -15.37 -19.05
N GLY A 281 -13.19 -14.94 -18.05
CA GLY A 281 -12.94 -13.53 -17.79
C GLY A 281 -12.05 -12.88 -18.85
N SER A 282 -12.19 -11.56 -19.06
CA SER A 282 -11.19 -10.74 -19.76
C SER A 282 -10.63 -9.75 -18.74
N ILE A 283 -9.36 -9.94 -18.40
CA ILE A 283 -8.66 -9.15 -17.40
C ILE A 283 -7.49 -8.51 -18.15
N ALA A 284 -7.55 -7.19 -18.36
CA ALA A 284 -6.61 -6.48 -19.22
C ALA A 284 -5.13 -6.73 -18.85
N ALA A 285 -4.81 -6.84 -17.56
CA ALA A 285 -3.44 -7.16 -17.11
C ALA A 285 -2.99 -8.58 -17.51
N ILE A 286 -3.91 -9.55 -17.51
CA ILE A 286 -3.63 -10.92 -17.95
C ILE A 286 -3.54 -10.97 -19.48
N ASP A 287 -4.42 -10.26 -20.17
CA ASP A 287 -4.42 -10.17 -21.63
C ASP A 287 -3.12 -9.53 -22.15
N ASP A 288 -2.66 -8.45 -21.52
CA ASP A 288 -1.36 -7.81 -21.77
C ASP A 288 -0.22 -8.82 -21.58
N TYR A 289 -0.10 -9.42 -20.38
CA TYR A 289 0.99 -10.33 -20.06
C TYR A 289 1.01 -11.56 -20.97
N ASN A 290 -0.16 -12.12 -21.32
CA ASN A 290 -0.24 -13.28 -22.19
C ASN A 290 0.12 -12.96 -23.65
N ALA A 291 0.08 -11.70 -24.06
CA ALA A 291 0.43 -11.30 -25.43
C ALA A 291 1.95 -11.27 -25.64
N ASP A 292 2.70 -10.74 -24.68
CA ASP A 292 4.15 -10.48 -24.85
C ASP A 292 5.00 -10.57 -23.57
N GLY A 293 4.43 -11.04 -22.45
CA GLY A 293 5.09 -11.11 -21.16
C GLY A 293 5.16 -9.78 -20.41
N VAL A 294 4.44 -8.75 -20.85
CA VAL A 294 4.49 -7.40 -20.26
C VAL A 294 3.11 -6.94 -19.80
N ILE A 295 3.02 -6.36 -18.60
CA ILE A 295 1.84 -5.66 -18.09
C ILE A 295 2.10 -4.15 -18.25
N ASN A 296 1.39 -3.49 -19.16
CA ASN A 296 1.49 -2.04 -19.34
C ASN A 296 0.53 -1.32 -18.39
N PHE A 297 0.87 -1.32 -17.09
CA PHE A 297 -0.03 -0.83 -16.05
C PHE A 297 -0.43 0.64 -16.23
N ALA A 298 0.50 1.52 -16.59
CA ALA A 298 0.21 2.94 -16.80
C ALA A 298 1.02 3.52 -17.96
N THR A 299 0.35 4.29 -18.82
CA THR A 299 0.91 4.89 -20.04
C THR A 299 0.53 6.36 -20.14
N TRP A 300 1.42 7.17 -20.71
CA TRP A 300 1.31 8.60 -20.84
C TRP A 300 1.09 8.99 -22.31
N ASN A 301 0.02 9.73 -22.57
CA ASN A 301 -0.24 10.31 -23.87
C ASN A 301 0.33 11.74 -23.94
N THR A 302 1.42 11.90 -24.68
CA THR A 302 2.05 13.21 -24.88
C THR A 302 1.20 14.19 -25.69
N SER A 303 0.26 13.70 -26.51
CA SER A 303 -0.53 14.57 -27.41
C SER A 303 -1.57 15.42 -26.66
N ASP A 304 -2.12 14.90 -25.57
CA ASP A 304 -3.17 15.57 -24.78
C ASP A 304 -2.85 15.68 -23.28
N SER A 305 -1.67 15.20 -22.85
CA SER A 305 -1.20 15.19 -21.45
C SER A 305 -2.11 14.39 -20.52
N THR A 306 -2.58 13.24 -20.98
CA THR A 306 -3.41 12.31 -20.21
C THR A 306 -2.65 11.06 -19.79
N LEU A 307 -3.06 10.51 -18.66
CA LEU A 307 -2.58 9.24 -18.13
C LEU A 307 -3.67 8.18 -18.34
N SER A 308 -3.30 7.04 -18.90
CA SER A 308 -4.13 5.83 -18.96
C SER A 308 -3.53 4.78 -18.04
N TRP A 309 -4.37 3.95 -17.43
CA TRP A 309 -3.91 2.84 -16.59
C TRP A 309 -4.89 1.67 -16.66
N LEU A 310 -4.42 0.49 -16.22
CA LEU A 310 -5.24 -0.72 -16.18
C LEU A 310 -6.28 -0.64 -15.05
N HIS A 311 -7.48 -1.14 -15.34
CA HIS A 311 -8.58 -1.27 -14.39
C HIS A 311 -8.83 -2.74 -14.06
N GLY A 312 -9.55 -2.99 -12.97
CA GLY A 312 -9.88 -4.32 -12.48
C GLY A 312 -8.73 -4.97 -11.70
N VAL A 313 -8.63 -6.29 -11.82
CA VAL A 313 -7.60 -7.06 -11.13
C VAL A 313 -6.28 -7.01 -11.89
N VAL A 314 -5.20 -6.71 -11.17
CA VAL A 314 -3.83 -6.70 -11.70
C VAL A 314 -3.00 -7.69 -10.89
N PRO A 315 -2.81 -8.93 -11.37
CA PRO A 315 -1.93 -9.89 -10.72
C PRO A 315 -0.49 -9.39 -10.73
N PHE A 316 0.22 -9.46 -9.60
CA PHE A 316 1.61 -9.01 -9.52
C PHE A 316 2.57 -10.20 -9.72
N PRO A 317 3.28 -10.29 -10.87
CA PRO A 317 4.06 -11.48 -11.24
C PRO A 317 5.41 -11.56 -10.53
N GLU A 318 6.00 -12.76 -10.40
CA GLU A 318 7.34 -12.95 -9.83
C GLU A 318 8.42 -12.19 -10.61
N ASP A 319 8.24 -12.02 -11.92
CA ASP A 319 9.15 -11.32 -12.82
C ASP A 319 8.80 -9.82 -12.99
N TYR A 320 8.02 -9.23 -12.07
CA TYR A 320 7.51 -7.85 -12.17
C TYR A 320 8.57 -6.78 -12.47
N GLN A 321 9.84 -7.00 -12.11
CA GLN A 321 10.93 -6.09 -12.43
C GLN A 321 11.13 -5.94 -13.95
N SER A 322 10.92 -7.02 -14.71
CA SER A 322 10.97 -7.03 -16.18
C SER A 322 9.61 -6.94 -16.83
N SER A 323 8.54 -7.46 -16.23
CA SER A 323 7.21 -7.53 -16.87
C SER A 323 6.27 -6.38 -16.51
N PHE A 324 6.38 -5.77 -15.33
CA PHE A 324 5.45 -4.72 -14.89
C PHE A 324 5.95 -3.33 -15.30
N LYS A 325 5.21 -2.64 -16.18
CA LYS A 325 5.60 -1.35 -16.77
C LYS A 325 4.69 -0.22 -16.36
N MET A 326 5.30 0.92 -16.06
CA MET A 326 4.62 2.16 -15.70
C MET A 326 5.40 3.33 -16.26
N GLU A 327 4.81 4.13 -17.15
CA GLU A 327 5.47 5.31 -17.70
C GLU A 327 5.59 6.43 -16.67
N PHE A 328 6.82 6.83 -16.39
CA PHE A 328 7.13 7.88 -15.44
C PHE A 328 7.15 9.25 -16.12
N ILE A 329 6.63 10.23 -15.40
CA ILE A 329 6.43 11.61 -15.82
C ILE A 329 7.01 12.58 -14.79
N THR A 330 7.24 13.82 -15.21
CA THR A 330 7.69 14.90 -14.34
C THR A 330 6.88 16.17 -14.58
N TYR A 331 6.74 16.99 -13.54
CA TYR A 331 6.12 18.30 -13.63
C TYR A 331 7.12 19.31 -14.17
N ASN A 332 6.70 20.11 -15.15
CA ASN A 332 7.61 20.99 -15.89
C ASN A 332 7.57 22.46 -15.43
N SER A 333 6.69 22.82 -14.49
CA SER A 333 6.54 24.20 -14.02
C SER A 333 7.20 24.40 -12.67
N ASP A 334 7.01 25.58 -12.09
CA ASP A 334 7.66 25.97 -10.84
C ASP A 334 7.26 24.99 -9.71
N PRO A 335 8.23 24.33 -9.05
CA PRO A 335 7.94 23.42 -7.95
C PRO A 335 7.11 24.04 -6.81
N SER A 336 7.12 25.38 -6.68
CA SER A 336 6.36 26.18 -5.71
C SER A 336 4.96 26.58 -6.16
N ASP A 337 4.54 26.24 -7.38
CA ASP A 337 3.16 26.45 -7.83
C ASP A 337 2.16 25.84 -6.82
N PRO A 338 0.93 26.36 -6.68
CA PRO A 338 -0.10 25.72 -5.88
C PRO A 338 -0.38 24.28 -6.37
N PRO A 339 -0.65 23.30 -5.48
CA PRO A 339 -1.03 21.95 -5.90
C PRO A 339 -2.37 21.98 -6.64
N GLY A 340 -2.52 21.14 -7.64
CA GLY A 340 -3.77 21.05 -8.41
C GLY A 340 -3.58 20.42 -9.79
N PRO A 341 -4.67 20.26 -10.55
CA PRO A 341 -4.62 19.75 -11.91
C PRO A 341 -3.72 20.63 -12.78
N SER A 342 -2.81 20.00 -13.52
CA SER A 342 -1.98 20.67 -14.51
C SER A 342 -1.76 19.78 -15.71
N LYS A 343 -1.63 20.41 -16.88
CA LYS A 343 -1.23 19.78 -18.14
C LYS A 343 0.28 19.82 -18.35
N ASN A 344 1.03 20.55 -17.52
CA ASN A 344 2.47 20.74 -17.68
C ASN A 344 3.26 19.55 -17.13
N TRP A 345 3.04 18.38 -17.71
CA TRP A 345 3.74 17.14 -17.40
C TRP A 345 4.34 16.56 -18.67
N SER A 346 5.49 15.90 -18.56
CA SER A 346 6.16 15.23 -19.68
C SER A 346 6.72 13.90 -19.23
N PRO A 347 6.87 12.91 -20.14
CA PRO A 347 7.53 11.67 -19.82
C PRO A 347 9.01 11.92 -19.55
N ILE A 348 9.58 11.17 -18.61
CA ILE A 348 11.03 11.16 -18.36
C ILE A 348 11.76 10.12 -19.23
N GLY A 349 11.04 9.45 -20.14
CA GLY A 349 11.59 8.43 -21.02
C GLY A 349 11.83 7.07 -20.36
N LYS A 350 11.20 6.80 -19.20
CA LYS A 350 11.30 5.53 -18.48
C LYS A 350 9.91 4.91 -18.28
N ASN A 351 9.83 3.61 -18.48
CA ASN A 351 8.67 2.77 -18.13
C ASN A 351 8.99 1.72 -17.05
N THR A 352 10.17 1.84 -16.46
CA THR A 352 10.70 1.06 -15.34
C THR A 352 11.34 2.02 -14.33
N TRP A 353 11.58 1.54 -13.13
CA TRP A 353 12.13 2.31 -12.02
C TRP A 353 13.64 2.09 -11.88
N ASP A 354 14.36 3.11 -11.40
CA ASP A 354 15.77 2.99 -11.04
C ASP A 354 15.96 2.34 -9.67
N GLY A 355 14.93 2.43 -8.82
CA GLY A 355 14.87 1.73 -7.54
C GLY A 355 13.43 1.46 -7.13
N HIS A 356 13.22 0.40 -6.36
CA HIS A 356 11.90 0.01 -5.90
C HIS A 356 11.92 -0.71 -4.56
N GLN A 357 10.73 -0.82 -3.98
CA GLN A 357 10.46 -1.64 -2.80
C GLN A 357 9.19 -2.45 -3.00
N LEU A 358 9.22 -3.68 -2.50
CA LEU A 358 8.02 -4.47 -2.22
C LEU A 358 8.01 -4.76 -0.72
N PHE A 359 7.12 -4.10 0.01
CA PHE A 359 7.06 -4.19 1.46
C PHE A 359 5.93 -5.08 1.95
N PHE A 360 6.21 -5.90 2.96
CA PHE A 360 5.23 -6.75 3.66
C PHE A 360 4.40 -7.65 2.73
N ALA A 361 4.97 -7.98 1.58
CA ALA A 361 4.35 -8.84 0.59
C ALA A 361 5.41 -9.51 -0.29
N THR A 362 4.99 -10.57 -0.99
CA THR A 362 5.71 -11.13 -2.13
C THR A 362 4.80 -11.11 -3.36
N PRO A 363 5.36 -11.19 -4.58
CA PRO A 363 4.54 -11.37 -5.77
C PRO A 363 3.75 -12.68 -5.70
N LEU A 364 2.77 -12.81 -6.61
CA LEU A 364 2.06 -14.07 -6.81
C LEU A 364 3.00 -15.08 -7.47
N THR A 365 2.99 -16.30 -6.95
CA THR A 365 3.78 -17.42 -7.50
C THR A 365 3.31 -17.79 -8.90
N SER A 366 4.20 -18.37 -9.70
CA SER A 366 3.85 -18.91 -11.02
C SER A 366 2.64 -19.85 -10.99
N GLU A 367 2.47 -20.66 -9.93
CA GLU A 367 1.29 -21.52 -9.77
C GLU A 367 -0.01 -20.71 -9.56
N GLN A 368 0.04 -19.66 -8.72
CA GLN A 368 -1.11 -18.77 -8.52
C GLN A 368 -1.48 -18.04 -9.82
N MET A 369 -0.48 -17.61 -10.59
CA MET A 369 -0.66 -16.92 -11.86
C MET A 369 -1.29 -17.83 -12.92
N GLN A 370 -0.84 -19.09 -13.02
CA GLN A 370 -1.47 -20.10 -13.89
C GLN A 370 -2.94 -20.35 -13.49
N LYS A 371 -3.26 -20.37 -12.19
CA LYS A 371 -4.64 -20.50 -11.70
C LYS A 371 -5.54 -19.34 -12.12
N LEU A 372 -4.98 -18.15 -12.34
CA LEU A 372 -5.70 -16.98 -12.90
C LEU A 372 -5.81 -17.03 -14.42
N GLY A 373 -5.06 -17.90 -15.10
CA GLY A 373 -5.01 -18.00 -16.56
C GLY A 373 -3.89 -17.20 -17.21
N MET A 374 -2.83 -16.87 -16.47
CA MET A 374 -1.63 -16.24 -17.02
C MET A 374 -0.67 -17.30 -17.58
N ASP A 375 -0.10 -17.01 -18.75
CA ASP A 375 0.91 -17.84 -19.41
C ASP A 375 2.29 -17.58 -18.78
N THR A 376 2.66 -18.39 -17.80
CA THR A 376 3.96 -18.26 -17.12
C THR A 376 5.10 -18.94 -17.88
N THR A 377 4.93 -19.27 -19.17
CA THR A 377 6.01 -19.90 -19.97
C THR A 377 6.98 -18.88 -20.56
N PHE A 378 6.69 -17.58 -20.43
CA PHE A 378 7.67 -16.52 -20.68
C PHE A 378 8.84 -16.65 -19.71
N LEU A 379 9.98 -17.14 -20.22
CA LEU A 379 11.23 -17.17 -19.47
C LEU A 379 11.83 -15.76 -19.49
N ALA A 380 11.68 -15.03 -18.38
CA ALA A 380 12.36 -13.76 -18.21
C ALA A 380 13.88 -13.97 -18.21
N ILE A 381 14.59 -13.18 -19.02
CA ILE A 381 16.05 -13.11 -19.01
C ILE A 381 16.42 -12.13 -17.91
N ASP A 382 17.30 -12.54 -16.99
CA ASP A 382 17.80 -11.70 -15.90
C ASP A 382 18.32 -10.37 -16.48
N PRO A 383 17.79 -9.20 -16.08
CA PRO A 383 18.26 -7.90 -16.59
C PRO A 383 19.74 -7.61 -16.25
N GLY A 384 20.37 -8.38 -15.36
CA GLY A 384 21.81 -8.37 -15.10
C GLY A 384 22.66 -9.20 -16.08
N SER A 385 22.04 -10.09 -16.86
CA SER A 385 22.73 -10.92 -17.86
C SER A 385 22.97 -10.13 -19.15
N LYS A 386 24.06 -9.36 -19.15
CA LYS A 386 24.54 -8.72 -20.37
C LYS A 386 24.95 -9.78 -21.39
N GLY A 387 24.09 -10.03 -22.38
CA GLY A 387 24.53 -10.43 -23.71
C GLY A 387 24.11 -11.79 -24.23
N GLU A 388 23.29 -12.58 -23.54
CA GLU A 388 22.90 -13.89 -24.04
C GLU A 388 21.38 -14.10 -23.94
N VAL A 389 20.68 -13.60 -24.96
CA VAL A 389 19.31 -14.04 -25.27
C VAL A 389 19.45 -15.33 -26.06
N PRO A 390 19.01 -16.50 -25.55
CA PRO A 390 19.01 -17.71 -26.35
C PRO A 390 18.08 -17.52 -27.55
N GLU A 391 18.61 -17.63 -28.78
CA GLU A 391 17.78 -17.53 -30.00
C GLU A 391 16.74 -18.66 -30.12
N GLY A 392 16.88 -19.69 -29.29
CA GLY A 392 15.89 -20.76 -29.13
C GLY A 392 16.33 -21.76 -28.06
N PHE A 393 15.46 -22.72 -27.76
CA PHE A 393 15.82 -23.92 -27.01
C PHE A 393 15.51 -25.13 -27.89
N ARG A 394 16.33 -26.18 -27.78
CA ARG A 394 16.08 -27.44 -28.47
C ARG A 394 16.02 -28.56 -27.45
N LEU A 395 14.88 -29.24 -27.40
CA LEU A 395 14.76 -30.55 -26.76
C LEU A 395 15.19 -31.62 -27.77
N GLU A 396 16.15 -32.45 -27.39
CA GLU A 396 16.50 -33.62 -28.19
C GLU A 396 15.57 -34.80 -27.87
N GLN A 397 15.18 -35.54 -28.90
CA GLN A 397 14.29 -36.68 -28.74
C GLN A 397 15.11 -37.87 -28.21
N ASN A 398 14.91 -38.23 -26.94
CA ASN A 398 15.59 -39.38 -26.35
C ASN A 398 14.91 -40.70 -26.77
N TYR A 399 15.55 -41.36 -27.74
CA TYR A 399 15.22 -42.70 -28.20
C TYR A 399 15.99 -43.73 -27.35
N PRO A 400 15.40 -44.89 -26.97
CA PRO A 400 14.03 -45.33 -27.18
C PRO A 400 13.25 -45.33 -25.85
N ASN A 401 12.40 -44.33 -25.59
CA ASN A 401 11.15 -44.39 -24.79
C ASN A 401 10.94 -43.15 -23.87
N PRO A 402 9.92 -42.31 -24.13
CA PRO A 402 9.60 -41.13 -23.33
C PRO A 402 8.82 -41.40 -22.04
N PHE A 403 8.58 -42.67 -21.65
CA PHE A 403 7.79 -43.03 -20.45
C PHE A 403 8.58 -43.76 -19.35
N ASN A 404 9.91 -43.66 -19.33
CA ASN A 404 10.72 -44.20 -18.24
C ASN A 404 11.04 -43.07 -17.22
N PRO A 405 10.71 -43.21 -15.92
CA PRO A 405 11.00 -42.20 -14.90
C PRO A 405 12.51 -41.95 -14.67
N SER A 406 13.40 -42.72 -15.31
CA SER A 406 14.85 -42.49 -15.31
C SER A 406 15.39 -41.88 -16.61
N THR A 407 14.55 -41.42 -17.53
CA THR A 407 15.03 -40.78 -18.77
C THR A 407 15.58 -39.40 -18.44
N THR A 408 16.89 -39.26 -18.56
CA THR A 408 17.56 -37.94 -18.59
C THR A 408 17.07 -37.20 -19.83
N ILE A 409 16.63 -35.95 -19.69
CA ILE A 409 16.28 -35.08 -20.82
C ILE A 409 17.48 -34.19 -21.07
N ASP A 410 18.05 -34.27 -22.28
CA ASP A 410 19.09 -33.36 -22.71
C ASP A 410 18.45 -32.12 -23.34
N PHE A 411 18.79 -30.96 -22.79
CA PHE A 411 18.38 -29.67 -23.35
C PHE A 411 19.63 -28.87 -23.69
N HIS A 412 19.55 -28.13 -24.80
CA HIS A 412 20.60 -27.21 -25.22
C HIS A 412 20.07 -25.78 -25.22
N ILE A 413 20.81 -24.92 -24.53
CA ILE A 413 20.71 -23.47 -24.66
C ILE A 413 21.90 -23.06 -25.56
N PRO A 414 21.67 -22.54 -26.78
CA PRO A 414 22.75 -22.11 -27.65
C PRO A 414 23.50 -20.94 -27.00
N HIS A 415 24.76 -21.17 -26.62
CA HIS A 415 25.67 -20.14 -26.14
C HIS A 415 26.39 -19.55 -27.36
N THR A 416 25.74 -18.59 -28.02
CA THR A 416 26.41 -17.75 -29.04
C THR A 416 26.65 -16.38 -28.44
N SER A 417 27.74 -16.25 -27.69
CA SER A 417 28.34 -14.96 -27.38
C SER A 417 28.87 -14.37 -28.70
N ILE A 418 28.38 -13.19 -29.09
CA ILE A 418 29.00 -12.36 -30.14
C ILE A 418 29.85 -11.29 -29.46
#